data_AF-A0A090SDF6-F1
#
_entry.id   AF-A0A090SDF6-F1
#
_cell.length_a   1.000
_cell.length_b   1.000
_cell.length_c   1.000
_cell.angle_alpha   90.00
_cell.angle_beta   90.00
_cell.angle_gamma   90.00
#
_symmetry.space_group_name_H-M   'P 1'
#
loop_
_entity.id
_entity.type
_entity.pdbx_description
1 polymer ?
#
loop_
_entity_poly.entity_id
_entity_poly.type
_entity_poly.pdbx_seq_one_letter_code
_entity_poly.pdbx_strand_id
1 'polypeptide(L)'
;MKSYDINSAKLKGVKTNSYELGYRIDTADISFQTAAYYSLSDQTITKSDYQVVVKNQDTRIYGLEAALAYYISQNWDIGVNGHLVETETKSQTSGKWEKTDIGNASNSKLGAWFGWNESIYTARLQSQTMLSRTDERGNTLNGYTTVDLVTTVDLPVGNLSFAINNLFNEDYTTVWGQKAQYLYRDYDLYNYKGRGRTVSITTKFATNDKQKGLADARPFYIVLCSSSNLVAFRTITYQVFAIFIDVLRYPASKNKFMAVTQNGNKRTTVGVRRCQCDPCDPL
;
A
#
# COMPACT_ATOMS: atom_id res chain seq x y z
N MET A 1 -32.16 -32.50 -9.58
CA MET A 1 -31.55 -31.21 -9.18
C MET A 1 -32.16 -30.80 -7.83
N LYS A 2 -31.35 -30.62 -6.79
CA LYS A 2 -31.84 -30.04 -5.52
C LYS A 2 -31.93 -28.53 -5.71
N SER A 3 -33.15 -28.01 -5.84
CA SER A 3 -33.44 -26.58 -5.76
C SER A 3 -33.24 -26.15 -4.31
N TYR A 4 -32.35 -25.18 -4.08
CA TYR A 4 -32.12 -24.61 -2.76
C TYR A 4 -32.69 -23.19 -2.75
N ASP A 5 -33.68 -22.98 -1.88
CA ASP A 5 -34.38 -21.71 -1.71
C ASP A 5 -33.49 -20.71 -0.96
N ILE A 6 -33.13 -19.61 -1.65
CA ILE A 6 -32.31 -18.51 -1.14
C ILE A 6 -33.00 -17.81 0.06
N ASN A 7 -34.33 -17.91 0.18
CA ASN A 7 -35.08 -17.30 1.29
C ASN A 7 -34.97 -18.09 2.61
N SER A 8 -34.45 -19.32 2.57
CA SER A 8 -34.29 -20.16 3.76
C SER A 8 -32.91 -20.03 4.45
N ALA A 9 -31.97 -19.33 3.81
CA ALA A 9 -30.66 -19.03 4.38
C ALA A 9 -30.77 -17.85 5.36
N LYS A 10 -31.36 -18.07 6.54
CA LYS A 10 -31.19 -17.15 7.68
C LYS A 10 -29.72 -17.16 8.06
N LEU A 11 -28.93 -16.28 7.43
CA LEU A 11 -27.57 -15.98 7.83
C LEU A 11 -27.65 -15.36 9.22
N LYS A 12 -27.26 -16.11 10.24
CA LYS A 12 -27.10 -15.61 11.60
C LYS A 12 -26.07 -14.48 11.53
N GLY A 13 -26.39 -13.31 12.09
CA GLY A 13 -25.45 -12.19 12.09
C GLY A 13 -24.14 -12.59 12.78
N VAL A 14 -23.02 -12.26 12.15
CA VAL A 14 -21.69 -12.42 12.75
C VAL A 14 -21.60 -11.44 13.93
N LYS A 15 -21.37 -11.95 15.13
CA LYS A 15 -21.12 -11.13 16.31
C LYS A 15 -19.63 -11.11 16.59
N THR A 16 -19.11 -9.90 16.77
CA THR A 16 -17.70 -9.66 17.09
C THR A 16 -17.62 -8.76 18.31
N ASN A 17 -16.87 -9.19 19.32
CA ASN A 17 -16.53 -8.40 20.50
C ASN A 17 -15.07 -7.98 20.39
N SER A 18 -14.80 -6.67 20.43
CA SER A 18 -13.45 -6.11 20.35
C SER A 18 -13.12 -5.30 21.60
N TYR A 19 -11.92 -5.51 22.12
CA TYR A 19 -11.33 -4.75 23.22
C TYR A 19 -10.02 -4.13 22.72
N GLU A 20 -9.79 -2.86 23.02
CA GLU A 20 -8.58 -2.14 22.63
C GLU A 20 -8.13 -1.26 23.80
N LEU A 21 -6.83 -1.24 24.04
CA LEU A 21 -6.19 -0.35 25.00
C LEU A 21 -5.03 0.34 24.30
N GLY A 22 -5.10 1.67 24.26
CA GLY A 22 -4.10 2.52 23.61
C GLY A 22 -3.44 3.50 24.57
N TYR A 23 -2.20 3.86 24.25
CA TYR A 23 -1.48 4.95 24.87
C TYR A 23 -0.81 5.80 23.78
N ARG A 24 -0.84 7.11 23.96
CA ARG A 24 -0.16 8.07 23.08
C ARG A 24 0.49 9.16 23.89
N ILE A 25 1.70 9.52 23.50
CA ILE A 25 2.44 10.68 23.99
C ILE A 25 3.04 11.44 22.80
N ASP A 26 2.96 12.76 22.86
CA ASP A 26 3.53 13.66 21.87
C ASP A 26 4.27 14.77 22.64
N THR A 27 5.56 14.91 22.38
CA THR A 27 6.44 15.91 22.99
C THR A 27 7.23 16.60 21.88
N ALA A 28 8.10 17.55 22.23
CA ALA A 28 8.95 18.23 21.25
C ALA A 28 9.89 17.26 20.52
N ASP A 29 10.47 16.29 21.24
CA ASP A 29 11.54 15.43 20.71
C ASP A 29 11.06 14.00 20.42
N ILE A 30 9.92 13.57 20.99
CA ILE A 30 9.41 12.21 20.88
C ILE A 30 7.91 12.23 20.54
N SER A 31 7.55 11.41 19.55
CA SER A 31 6.16 11.00 19.29
C SER A 31 6.05 9.49 19.42
N PHE A 32 5.23 9.01 20.36
CA PHE A 32 5.05 7.58 20.60
C PHE A 32 3.56 7.25 20.73
N GLN A 33 3.15 6.17 20.08
CA GLN A 33 1.82 5.61 20.20
C GLN A 33 1.90 4.09 20.21
N THR A 34 1.05 3.45 21.00
CA THR A 34 0.89 2.01 21.00
C THR A 34 -0.54 1.63 21.34
N ALA A 35 -1.00 0.51 20.78
CA ALA A 35 -2.29 -0.06 21.10
C ALA A 35 -2.19 -1.59 21.12
N ALA A 36 -2.82 -2.21 22.11
CA ALA A 36 -3.04 -3.64 22.14
C ALA A 36 -4.53 -3.91 21.95
N TYR A 37 -4.86 -4.89 21.12
CA TYR A 37 -6.25 -5.22 20.84
C TYR A 37 -6.50 -6.73 20.89
N TYR A 38 -7.74 -7.08 21.22
CA TYR A 38 -8.24 -8.45 21.23
C TYR A 38 -9.67 -8.46 20.68
N SER A 39 -9.90 -9.25 19.63
CA SER A 39 -11.19 -9.40 18.97
C SER A 39 -11.59 -10.87 18.97
N LEU A 40 -12.85 -11.15 19.33
CA LEU A 40 -13.46 -12.48 19.33
C LEU A 40 -14.72 -12.44 18.46
N SER A 41 -14.78 -13.30 17.45
CA SER A 41 -15.92 -13.47 16.55
C SER A 41 -16.47 -14.89 16.64
N ASP A 42 -17.79 -15.02 16.62
CA ASP A 42 -18.48 -16.32 16.71
C ASP A 42 -18.54 -17.08 15.36
N GLN A 43 -18.11 -16.45 14.25
CA GLN A 43 -18.21 -17.04 12.91
C GLN A 43 -16.98 -16.74 12.02
N THR A 44 -16.64 -17.71 11.15
CA THR A 44 -15.63 -17.59 10.09
C THR A 44 -16.29 -17.80 8.73
N ILE A 45 -16.02 -16.91 7.78
CA ILE A 45 -16.47 -17.08 6.40
C ILE A 45 -15.53 -18.07 5.71
N THR A 46 -16.03 -19.25 5.32
CA THR A 46 -15.27 -20.20 4.50
C THR A 46 -15.93 -20.31 3.13
N LYS A 47 -15.19 -20.05 2.06
CA LYS A 47 -15.68 -20.31 0.70
C LYS A 47 -15.47 -21.79 0.38
N SER A 48 -16.54 -22.50 0.04
CA SER A 48 -16.48 -23.82 -0.58
C SER A 48 -17.29 -23.75 -1.88
N ASP A 49 -16.69 -24.13 -3.01
CA ASP A 49 -17.36 -24.34 -4.30
C ASP A 49 -18.32 -23.23 -4.75
N TYR A 50 -17.80 -21.99 -4.85
CA TYR A 50 -18.55 -20.79 -5.28
C TYR A 50 -19.74 -20.40 -4.38
N GLN A 51 -19.89 -21.03 -3.21
CA GLN A 51 -20.87 -20.68 -2.19
C GLN A 51 -20.18 -20.05 -0.98
N VAL A 52 -20.76 -18.95 -0.46
CA VAL A 52 -20.34 -18.37 0.81
C VAL A 52 -20.97 -19.21 1.91
N VAL A 53 -20.21 -20.14 2.47
CA VAL A 53 -20.64 -20.92 3.64
C VAL A 53 -20.15 -20.20 4.88
N VAL A 54 -21.08 -19.61 5.63
CA VAL A 54 -20.78 -19.10 6.97
C VAL A 54 -20.61 -20.32 7.88
N LYS A 55 -19.37 -20.62 8.25
CA LYS A 55 -19.09 -21.66 9.24
C LYS A 55 -19.16 -21.02 10.62
N ASN A 56 -19.88 -21.67 11.52
CA ASN A 56 -19.88 -21.34 12.94
C ASN A 56 -18.53 -21.80 13.51
N GLN A 57 -17.54 -20.92 13.45
CA GLN A 57 -16.16 -21.19 13.86
C GLN A 57 -15.66 -19.95 14.59
N ASP A 58 -15.40 -20.11 15.87
CA ASP A 58 -14.91 -19.02 16.71
C ASP A 58 -13.54 -18.59 16.18
N THR A 59 -13.36 -17.29 15.95
CA THR A 59 -12.10 -16.69 15.52
C THR A 59 -11.68 -15.66 16.54
N ARG A 60 -10.41 -15.72 16.95
CA ARG A 60 -9.80 -14.67 17.75
C ARG A 60 -8.64 -14.03 17.01
N ILE A 61 -8.58 -12.71 17.05
CA ILE A 61 -7.51 -11.90 16.49
C ILE A 61 -6.99 -11.01 17.60
N TYR A 62 -5.69 -11.06 17.83
CA TYR A 62 -5.06 -10.23 18.84
C TYR A 62 -3.73 -9.71 18.31
N GLY A 63 -3.37 -8.52 18.76
CA GLY A 63 -2.19 -7.86 18.24
C GLY A 63 -1.76 -6.66 19.04
N LEU A 64 -0.58 -6.18 18.66
CA LEU A 64 0.07 -5.00 19.18
C LEU A 64 0.50 -4.11 18.02
N GLU A 65 0.11 -2.85 18.09
CA GLU A 65 0.59 -1.78 17.22
C GLU A 65 1.45 -0.82 18.02
N ALA A 66 2.56 -0.38 17.43
CA ALA A 66 3.41 0.62 18.02
C ALA A 66 4.05 1.48 16.94
N ALA A 67 4.21 2.77 17.21
CA ALA A 67 5.02 3.67 16.41
C ALA A 67 5.78 4.63 17.34
N LEU A 68 7.06 4.82 17.04
CA LEU A 68 7.96 5.72 17.74
C LEU A 68 8.69 6.58 16.71
N ALA A 69 8.68 7.88 16.90
CA ALA A 69 9.52 8.83 16.20
C ALA A 69 10.34 9.63 17.21
N TYR A 70 11.60 9.87 16.87
CA TYR A 70 12.54 10.67 17.64
C TYR A 70 13.14 11.76 16.75
N TYR A 71 12.97 13.02 17.15
CA TYR A 71 13.48 14.20 16.47
C TYR A 71 14.85 14.55 17.06
N ILE A 72 15.92 14.04 16.43
CA ILE A 72 17.30 14.17 16.91
C ILE A 72 17.74 15.64 16.92
N SER A 73 17.27 16.40 15.93
CA SER A 73 17.50 17.83 15.78
C SER A 73 16.41 18.43 14.87
N GLN A 74 16.51 19.71 14.53
CA GLN A 74 15.61 20.36 13.57
C GLN A 74 15.68 19.73 12.18
N ASN A 75 16.79 19.07 11.84
CA ASN A 75 17.05 18.54 10.51
C ASN A 75 16.96 17.03 10.41
N TRP A 76 17.07 16.30 11.52
CA TRP A 76 17.19 14.84 11.50
C TRP A 76 16.13 14.20 12.37
N ASP A 77 15.45 13.22 11.79
CA ASP A 77 14.43 12.44 12.45
C ASP A 77 14.63 10.94 12.17
N ILE A 78 14.30 10.10 13.14
CA ILE A 78 14.30 8.65 12.99
C ILE A 78 13.00 8.10 13.56
N GLY A 79 12.49 7.03 12.98
CA GLY A 79 11.36 6.36 13.57
C GLY A 79 11.21 4.91 13.16
N VAL A 80 10.41 4.21 13.95
CA VAL A 80 10.03 2.83 13.75
C VAL A 80 8.54 2.68 13.95
N ASN A 81 7.93 1.74 13.25
CA ASN A 81 6.55 1.33 13.47
C ASN A 81 6.41 -0.18 13.28
N GLY A 82 5.39 -0.75 13.89
CA GLY A 82 5.16 -2.18 13.84
C GLY A 82 3.72 -2.52 14.12
N HIS A 83 3.27 -3.57 13.47
CA HIS A 83 1.99 -4.22 13.70
C HIS A 83 2.25 -5.71 13.81
N LEU A 84 2.12 -6.25 15.02
CA LEU A 84 2.25 -7.66 15.33
C LEU A 84 0.84 -8.23 15.52
N VAL A 85 0.48 -9.24 14.75
CA VAL A 85 -0.86 -9.81 14.76
C VAL A 85 -0.81 -11.33 14.70
N GLU A 86 -1.68 -11.95 15.49
CA GLU A 86 -1.94 -13.38 15.46
C GLU A 86 -3.44 -13.60 15.24
N THR A 87 -3.77 -14.60 14.43
CA THR A 87 -5.15 -14.96 14.13
C THR A 87 -5.31 -16.45 14.33
N GLU A 88 -6.20 -16.83 15.21
CA GLU A 88 -6.46 -18.21 15.56
C GLU A 88 -7.94 -18.53 15.37
N THR A 89 -8.21 -19.74 14.91
CA THR A 89 -9.56 -20.25 14.78
C THR A 89 -9.72 -21.47 15.66
N LYS A 90 -10.92 -21.63 16.22
CA LYS A 90 -11.21 -22.77 17.08
C LYS A 90 -11.54 -23.99 16.24
N SER A 91 -10.80 -25.06 16.47
CA SER A 91 -11.00 -26.34 15.81
C SER A 91 -12.29 -26.98 16.25
N GLN A 92 -13.15 -27.36 15.29
CA GLN A 92 -14.40 -28.04 15.58
C GLN A 92 -14.19 -29.47 16.07
N THR A 93 -13.03 -30.08 15.76
CA THR A 93 -12.70 -31.46 16.14
C THR A 93 -12.01 -31.53 17.49
N SER A 94 -11.00 -30.67 17.71
CA SER A 94 -10.19 -30.70 18.95
C SER A 94 -10.71 -29.75 20.03
N GLY A 95 -11.54 -28.78 19.67
CA GLY A 95 -11.99 -27.70 20.56
C GLY A 95 -10.91 -26.68 20.93
N LYS A 96 -9.67 -26.88 20.45
CA LYS A 96 -8.51 -26.02 20.73
C LYS A 96 -8.43 -24.86 19.74
N TRP A 97 -7.72 -23.82 20.16
CA TRP A 97 -7.33 -22.72 19.28
C TRP A 97 -6.13 -23.14 18.44
N GLU A 98 -6.23 -22.99 17.13
CA GLU A 98 -5.21 -23.36 16.15
C GLU A 98 -4.87 -22.14 15.30
N LYS A 99 -3.59 -21.99 14.94
CA LYS A 99 -3.17 -20.87 14.07
C LYS A 99 -3.92 -20.95 12.75
N THR A 100 -4.51 -19.83 12.38
CA THR A 100 -5.30 -19.74 11.15
C THR A 100 -4.41 -19.93 9.94
N ASP A 101 -4.96 -20.66 8.97
CA ASP A 101 -4.46 -20.86 7.62
C ASP A 101 -3.87 -19.58 7.00
N ILE A 102 -2.72 -19.72 6.35
CA ILE A 102 -2.00 -18.58 5.76
C ILE A 102 -2.79 -17.81 4.71
N GLY A 103 -3.79 -18.42 4.05
CA GLY A 103 -4.68 -17.72 3.12
C GLY A 103 -5.51 -16.63 3.80
N ASN A 104 -5.99 -16.91 5.02
CA ASN A 104 -6.94 -16.04 5.74
C ASN A 104 -6.29 -15.21 6.85
N ALA A 105 -5.08 -15.56 7.29
CA ALA A 105 -4.40 -14.84 8.37
C ALA A 105 -3.66 -13.58 7.90
N SER A 106 -3.58 -12.56 8.75
CA SER A 106 -2.75 -11.38 8.50
C SER A 106 -1.28 -11.63 8.83
N ASN A 107 -0.36 -10.99 8.11
CA ASN A 107 1.06 -11.00 8.42
C ASN A 107 1.44 -9.77 9.25
N SER A 108 2.30 -9.98 10.23
CA SER A 108 2.93 -8.92 10.99
C SER A 108 3.91 -8.12 10.12
N LYS A 109 4.03 -6.82 10.39
CA LYS A 109 4.82 -5.88 9.60
C LYS A 109 5.63 -4.97 10.52
N LEU A 110 6.83 -4.64 10.09
CA LEU A 110 7.69 -3.66 10.72
C LEU A 110 8.11 -2.62 9.68
N GLY A 111 8.25 -1.38 10.12
CA GLY A 111 8.78 -0.29 9.32
C GLY A 111 9.80 0.49 10.13
N ALA A 112 10.82 0.98 9.45
CA ALA A 112 11.76 1.94 10.01
C ALA A 112 12.05 3.03 8.99
N TRP A 113 12.45 4.20 9.45
CA TRP A 113 12.80 5.28 8.56
C TRP A 113 13.79 6.22 9.22
N PHE A 114 14.57 6.89 8.38
CA PHE A 114 15.51 7.93 8.74
C PHE A 114 15.33 9.10 7.78
N GLY A 115 15.06 10.27 8.35
CA GLY A 115 14.71 11.49 7.66
C GLY A 115 15.78 12.57 7.84
N TRP A 116 15.99 13.34 6.78
CA TRP A 116 16.78 14.55 6.77
C TRP A 116 15.99 15.66 6.08
N ASN A 117 15.98 16.84 6.69
CA ASN A 117 15.26 18.02 6.19
C ASN A 117 16.15 19.24 6.38
N GLU A 118 16.40 20.01 5.33
CA GLU A 118 17.22 21.23 5.36
C GLU A 118 16.68 22.24 4.35
N SER A 119 16.13 23.34 4.85
CA SER A 119 15.54 24.41 4.03
C SER A 119 14.51 23.89 3.02
N ILE A 120 14.93 23.68 1.77
CA ILE A 120 14.08 23.22 0.65
C ILE A 120 14.34 21.75 0.29
N TYR A 121 15.28 21.09 0.95
CA TYR A 121 15.68 19.72 0.65
C TYR A 121 15.16 18.77 1.72
N THR A 122 14.53 17.68 1.28
CA THR A 122 14.17 16.55 2.13
C THR A 122 14.76 15.28 1.55
N ALA A 123 15.27 14.41 2.41
CA ALA A 123 15.65 13.05 2.07
C ALA A 123 15.08 12.09 3.12
N ARG A 124 14.57 10.95 2.68
CA ARG A 124 14.03 9.92 3.56
C ARG A 124 14.43 8.54 3.06
N LEU A 125 15.13 7.81 3.90
CA LEU A 125 15.36 6.38 3.73
C LEU A 125 14.34 5.64 4.57
N GLN A 126 13.60 4.70 3.99
CA GLN A 126 12.58 3.92 4.72
C GLN A 126 12.69 2.45 4.38
N SER A 127 12.52 1.60 5.38
CA SER A 127 12.42 0.15 5.23
C SER A 127 11.02 -0.34 5.62
N GLN A 128 10.57 -1.38 4.94
CA GLN A 128 9.36 -2.11 5.27
C GLN A 128 9.68 -3.61 5.25
N THR A 129 9.49 -4.26 6.39
CA THR A 129 9.70 -5.69 6.57
C THR A 129 8.38 -6.38 6.81
N MET A 130 8.04 -7.32 5.94
CA MET A 130 7.00 -8.31 6.20
C MET A 130 7.60 -9.45 7.00
N LEU A 131 7.00 -9.81 8.14
CA LEU A 131 7.47 -10.94 8.93
C LEU A 131 6.93 -12.27 8.38
N SER A 132 7.76 -13.30 8.50
CA SER A 132 7.33 -14.66 8.18
C SER A 132 6.25 -15.12 9.14
N ARG A 133 5.32 -15.94 8.64
CA ARG A 133 4.23 -16.50 9.44
C ARG A 133 3.98 -17.94 9.02
N THR A 134 3.89 -18.83 10.00
CA THR A 134 3.58 -20.25 9.80
C THR A 134 2.23 -20.58 10.44
N ASP A 135 1.36 -21.26 9.70
CA ASP A 135 0.07 -21.76 10.22
C ASP A 135 0.24 -23.08 11.00
N GLU A 136 -0.87 -23.59 11.54
CA GLU A 136 -0.87 -24.85 12.32
C GLU A 136 -0.46 -26.07 11.49
N ARG A 137 -0.65 -26.01 10.16
CA ARG A 137 -0.35 -27.10 9.23
C ARG A 137 1.09 -27.06 8.73
N GLY A 138 1.87 -26.07 9.16
CA GLY A 138 3.26 -25.89 8.75
C GLY A 138 3.46 -25.10 7.45
N ASN A 139 2.40 -24.57 6.84
CA ASN A 139 2.56 -23.71 5.67
C ASN A 139 3.09 -22.35 6.11
N THR A 140 4.07 -21.83 5.38
CA THR A 140 4.78 -20.61 5.77
C THR A 140 4.66 -19.54 4.68
N LEU A 141 4.25 -18.34 5.08
CA LEU A 141 4.47 -17.13 4.30
C LEU A 141 5.87 -16.61 4.64
N ASN A 142 6.69 -16.47 3.61
CA ASN A 142 8.04 -15.97 3.71
C ASN A 142 8.02 -14.44 3.82
N GLY A 143 8.70 -13.94 4.85
CA GLY A 143 8.97 -12.53 5.02
C GLY A 143 9.94 -11.99 3.98
N TYR A 144 9.94 -10.67 3.82
CA TYR A 144 10.83 -9.95 2.92
C TYR A 144 10.97 -8.51 3.41
N THR A 145 12.06 -7.85 3.01
CA THR A 145 12.29 -6.44 3.35
C THR A 145 12.57 -5.62 2.10
N THR A 146 11.87 -4.51 1.94
CA THR A 146 12.16 -3.52 0.90
C THR A 146 12.64 -2.24 1.53
N VAL A 147 13.58 -1.58 0.87
CA VAL A 147 14.11 -0.28 1.29
C VAL A 147 13.90 0.72 0.17
N ASP A 148 13.38 1.88 0.49
CA ASP A 148 13.13 2.96 -0.45
C ASP A 148 13.90 4.21 -0.02
N LEU A 149 14.39 4.96 -1.00
CA LEU A 149 14.97 6.28 -0.83
C LEU A 149 14.11 7.29 -1.57
N VAL A 150 13.65 8.33 -0.89
CA VAL A 150 12.90 9.44 -1.48
C VAL A 150 13.62 10.73 -1.16
N THR A 151 13.87 11.56 -2.18
CA THR A 151 14.37 12.92 -2.01
C THR A 151 13.42 13.90 -2.68
N THR A 152 13.28 15.08 -2.08
CA THR A 152 12.42 16.15 -2.57
C THR A 152 13.16 17.47 -2.49
N VAL A 153 12.97 18.29 -3.51
CA VAL A 153 13.39 19.68 -3.56
C VAL A 153 12.16 20.54 -3.74
N ASP A 154 11.87 21.38 -2.76
CA ASP A 154 10.83 22.39 -2.85
C ASP A 154 11.32 23.58 -3.67
N LEU A 155 10.56 23.92 -4.71
CA LEU A 155 10.84 25.00 -5.63
C LEU A 155 9.82 26.13 -5.39
N PRO A 156 10.11 27.38 -5.78
CA PRO A 156 9.16 28.49 -5.58
C PRO A 156 7.77 28.29 -6.19
N VAL A 157 7.64 27.41 -7.19
CA VAL A 157 6.40 27.14 -7.93
C VAL A 157 5.96 25.68 -7.83
N GLY A 158 6.42 24.91 -6.84
CA GLY A 158 6.05 23.51 -6.69
C GLY A 158 7.13 22.65 -6.03
N ASN A 159 7.18 21.35 -6.35
CA ASN A 159 8.26 20.49 -5.89
C ASN A 159 8.67 19.44 -6.93
N LEU A 160 9.92 19.01 -6.79
CA LEU A 160 10.53 17.95 -7.58
C LEU A 160 10.96 16.83 -6.63
N SER A 161 10.38 15.64 -6.79
CA SER A 161 10.73 14.45 -6.03
C SER A 161 11.38 13.41 -6.90
N PHE A 162 12.46 12.82 -6.38
CA PHE A 162 13.12 11.65 -6.94
C PHE A 162 12.99 10.50 -5.95
N ALA A 163 12.60 9.31 -6.42
CA ALA A 163 12.49 8.14 -5.56
C ALA A 163 13.10 6.91 -6.21
N ILE A 164 13.83 6.13 -5.41
CA ILE A 164 14.28 4.78 -5.72
C ILE A 164 13.52 3.84 -4.79
N ASN A 165 12.55 3.11 -5.33
CA ASN A 165 11.86 2.06 -4.59
C ASN A 165 12.59 0.73 -4.77
N ASN A 166 12.60 -0.09 -3.73
CA ASN A 166 13.36 -1.33 -3.67
C ASN A 166 14.85 -1.09 -4.04
N LEU A 167 15.48 -0.19 -3.29
CA LEU A 167 16.86 0.26 -3.42
C LEU A 167 17.85 -0.91 -3.50
N PHE A 168 17.63 -2.00 -2.76
CA PHE A 168 18.50 -3.18 -2.80
C PHE A 168 18.12 -4.22 -3.86
N ASN A 169 17.08 -3.96 -4.66
CA ASN A 169 16.58 -4.86 -5.70
C ASN A 169 16.25 -6.26 -5.15
N GLU A 170 15.58 -6.30 -4.00
CA GLU A 170 15.07 -7.53 -3.39
C GLU A 170 14.15 -8.26 -4.37
N ASP A 171 14.39 -9.55 -4.58
CA ASP A 171 13.53 -10.44 -5.36
C ASP A 171 12.59 -11.20 -4.42
N TYR A 172 11.35 -10.71 -4.31
CA TYR A 172 10.38 -11.26 -3.37
C TYR A 172 9.05 -11.57 -4.07
N THR A 173 8.35 -12.60 -3.57
CA THR A 173 6.95 -12.84 -3.92
C THR A 173 6.08 -12.10 -2.92
N THR A 174 5.15 -11.29 -3.41
CA THR A 174 4.25 -10.51 -2.54
C THR A 174 3.44 -11.45 -1.63
N VAL A 175 3.02 -10.98 -0.44
CA VAL A 175 2.13 -11.78 0.43
C VAL A 175 0.89 -12.26 -0.33
N TRP A 176 0.33 -11.42 -1.20
CA TRP A 176 -0.80 -11.82 -2.03
C TRP A 176 -0.44 -12.95 -3.01
N GLY A 177 0.70 -12.86 -3.68
CA GLY A 177 1.19 -13.93 -4.55
C GLY A 177 1.42 -15.25 -3.81
N GLN A 178 2.07 -15.20 -2.64
CA GLN A 178 2.28 -16.39 -1.81
C GLN A 178 0.96 -17.02 -1.35
N LYS A 179 -0.02 -16.20 -0.95
CA LYS A 179 -1.37 -16.68 -0.61
C LYS A 179 -2.10 -17.27 -1.81
N ALA A 180 -1.96 -16.69 -3.00
CA ALA A 180 -2.58 -17.20 -4.22
C ALA A 180 -1.99 -18.57 -4.60
N GLN A 181 -0.66 -18.73 -4.53
CA GLN A 181 0.01 -20.02 -4.73
C GLN A 181 -0.53 -21.09 -3.78
N TYR A 182 -0.72 -20.73 -2.50
CA TYR A 182 -1.31 -21.63 -1.51
C TYR A 182 -2.77 -21.98 -1.82
N LEU A 183 -3.62 -21.00 -2.12
CA LEU A 183 -5.06 -21.19 -2.32
C LEU A 183 -5.38 -21.95 -3.61
N TYR A 184 -4.66 -21.67 -4.69
CA TYR A 184 -4.94 -22.24 -6.01
C TYR A 184 -4.03 -23.42 -6.38
N ARG A 185 -3.05 -23.74 -5.53
CA ARG A 185 -2.11 -24.88 -5.69
C ARG A 185 -1.34 -24.86 -7.02
N ASP A 186 -1.08 -23.68 -7.56
CA ASP A 186 -0.29 -23.47 -8.75
C ASP A 186 0.81 -22.44 -8.45
N TYR A 187 2.05 -22.89 -8.47
CA TYR A 187 3.18 -22.06 -8.06
C TYR A 187 3.64 -21.12 -9.17
N ASP A 188 3.55 -21.55 -10.43
CA ASP A 188 4.10 -20.83 -11.57
C ASP A 188 3.16 -19.73 -12.06
N LEU A 189 1.85 -20.01 -12.11
CA LEU A 189 0.86 -19.02 -12.55
C LEU A 189 0.66 -17.88 -11.54
N TYR A 190 0.90 -18.13 -10.24
CA TYR A 190 0.63 -17.17 -9.17
C TYR A 190 1.91 -16.63 -8.51
N ASN A 191 3.07 -16.78 -9.16
CA ASN A 191 4.33 -16.18 -8.71
C ASN A 191 4.37 -14.66 -8.97
N TYR A 192 3.48 -13.92 -8.31
CA TYR A 192 3.42 -12.47 -8.40
C TYR A 192 4.55 -11.84 -7.60
N LYS A 193 5.69 -11.71 -8.28
CA LYS A 193 6.86 -11.02 -7.80
C LYS A 193 6.54 -9.54 -7.55
N GLY A 194 7.09 -9.04 -6.46
CA GLY A 194 7.13 -7.61 -6.21
C GLY A 194 7.94 -6.89 -7.28
N ARG A 195 7.71 -5.59 -7.41
CA ARG A 195 8.55 -4.78 -8.30
C ARG A 195 9.99 -4.82 -7.79
N GLY A 196 10.92 -5.08 -8.71
CA GLY A 196 12.35 -4.86 -8.48
C GLY A 196 12.66 -3.38 -8.27
N ARG A 197 13.91 -2.98 -8.43
CA ARG A 197 14.30 -1.58 -8.28
C ARG A 197 13.58 -0.71 -9.32
N THR A 198 12.84 0.29 -8.86
CA THR A 198 12.19 1.27 -9.75
C THR A 198 12.60 2.67 -9.39
N VAL A 199 12.85 3.48 -10.41
CA VAL A 199 13.17 4.91 -10.26
C VAL A 199 11.99 5.74 -10.76
N SER A 200 11.59 6.73 -9.98
CA SER A 200 10.52 7.65 -10.34
C SER A 200 10.94 9.10 -10.11
N ILE A 201 10.48 9.96 -11.01
CA ILE A 201 10.56 11.40 -10.87
C ILE A 201 9.13 11.92 -10.88
N THR A 202 8.79 12.71 -9.86
CA THR A 202 7.48 13.34 -9.72
C THR A 202 7.67 14.85 -9.62
N THR A 203 6.96 15.58 -10.46
CA THR A 203 6.86 17.04 -10.35
C THR A 203 5.44 17.42 -9.95
N LYS A 204 5.32 18.38 -9.03
CA LYS A 204 4.06 19.06 -8.75
C LYS A 204 4.29 20.54 -8.97
N PHE A 205 3.39 21.20 -9.69
CA PHE A 205 3.44 22.64 -9.91
C PHE A 205 2.26 23.29 -9.21
N ALA A 206 2.50 24.37 -8.48
CA ALA A 206 1.45 25.22 -7.97
C ALA A 206 0.98 26.13 -9.12
N THR A 207 -0.25 25.91 -9.60
CA THR A 207 -0.87 26.87 -10.51
C THR A 207 -1.38 28.05 -9.69
N ASN A 208 -0.84 29.24 -9.91
CA ASN A 208 -1.39 30.46 -9.35
C ASN A 208 -2.82 30.63 -9.90
N ASP A 209 -3.82 30.39 -9.04
CA ASP A 209 -5.26 30.44 -9.35
C ASP A 209 -5.78 31.87 -9.58
N LYS A 210 -4.94 32.76 -10.12
CA LYS A 210 -5.29 34.12 -10.53
C LYS A 210 -5.05 34.42 -12.01
N GLN A 211 -4.78 33.42 -12.85
CA GLN A 211 -4.89 33.60 -14.31
C GLN A 211 -5.68 32.47 -14.99
N LYS A 212 -6.97 32.75 -15.17
CA LYS A 212 -7.83 32.41 -16.31
C LYS A 212 -7.78 30.95 -16.81
N GLY A 213 -8.79 30.20 -16.37
CA GLY A 213 -9.62 29.35 -17.23
C GLY A 213 -8.93 28.62 -18.39
N LEU A 214 -8.08 27.64 -18.09
CA LEU A 214 -7.78 26.55 -19.00
C LEU A 214 -7.38 25.30 -18.19
N ALA A 215 -8.15 24.25 -18.40
CA ALA A 215 -8.07 22.87 -17.92
C ALA A 215 -6.82 22.36 -17.16
N ASP A 216 -7.09 21.80 -15.97
CA ASP A 216 -6.63 20.47 -15.53
C ASP A 216 -5.10 20.22 -15.64
N ALA A 217 -4.33 20.79 -14.71
CA ALA A 217 -2.92 20.42 -14.52
C ALA A 217 -2.84 18.98 -13.99
N ARG A 218 -2.61 18.02 -14.90
CA ARG A 218 -2.42 16.61 -14.54
C ARG A 218 -0.98 16.36 -14.12
N PRO A 219 -0.74 15.65 -13.00
CA PRO A 219 0.60 15.21 -12.65
C PRO A 219 1.17 14.34 -13.78
N PHE A 220 2.37 14.68 -14.25
CA PHE A 220 3.10 13.90 -15.24
C PHE A 220 4.05 12.96 -14.48
N TYR A 221 3.93 11.65 -14.74
CA TYR A 221 4.78 10.63 -14.13
C TYR A 221 5.66 10.02 -15.20
N ILE A 222 6.98 10.08 -15.00
CA ILE A 222 7.91 9.23 -15.75
C ILE A 222 8.37 8.12 -14.79
N VAL A 223 7.93 6.90 -15.06
CA VAL A 223 8.42 5.69 -14.37
C VAL A 223 9.40 5.01 -15.31
N LEU A 224 10.67 4.96 -14.92
CA LEU A 224 11.70 4.23 -15.66
C LEU A 224 12.02 2.94 -14.90
N CYS A 225 11.65 1.81 -15.51
CA CYS A 225 12.11 0.50 -15.06
C CYS A 225 13.45 0.19 -15.73
N SER A 226 14.50 -0.03 -14.94
CA SER A 226 15.79 -0.48 -15.47
C SER A 226 15.97 -1.96 -15.16
N SER A 227 16.12 -2.78 -16.19
CA SER A 227 16.74 -4.10 -16.07
C SER A 227 18.26 -3.93 -16.13
N SER A 228 18.88 -3.99 -14.96
CA SER A 228 20.23 -4.49 -14.73
C SER A 228 21.47 -3.79 -15.35
N ASN A 229 21.39 -2.65 -16.05
CA ASN A 229 22.58 -2.05 -16.68
C ASN A 229 22.86 -0.57 -16.32
N LEU A 230 24.01 -0.34 -15.67
CA LEU A 230 24.52 0.97 -15.22
C LEU A 230 24.78 1.97 -16.36
N VAL A 231 24.99 1.49 -17.59
CA VAL A 231 25.33 2.31 -18.77
C VAL A 231 24.12 3.11 -19.28
N ALA A 232 22.89 2.59 -19.11
CA ALA A 232 21.66 3.31 -19.46
C ALA A 232 21.45 4.56 -18.60
N PHE A 233 22.00 4.59 -17.39
CA PHE A 233 21.85 5.70 -16.44
C PHE A 233 22.55 6.98 -16.92
N ARG A 234 23.72 6.88 -17.56
CA ARG A 234 24.44 8.06 -18.09
C ARG A 234 23.69 8.68 -19.27
N THR A 235 23.20 7.89 -20.23
CA THR A 235 22.53 8.41 -21.43
C THR A 235 21.15 9.03 -21.13
N ILE A 236 20.41 8.47 -20.17
CA ILE A 236 19.09 8.96 -19.76
C ILE A 236 19.22 10.27 -18.97
N THR A 237 20.26 10.40 -18.14
CA THR A 237 20.52 11.65 -17.39
C THR A 237 20.73 12.82 -18.36
N TYR A 238 21.45 12.62 -19.47
CA TYR A 238 21.66 13.64 -20.50
C TYR A 238 20.38 14.02 -21.25
N GLN A 239 19.51 13.06 -21.60
CA GLN A 239 18.27 13.38 -22.33
C GLN A 239 17.23 14.08 -21.45
N VAL A 240 17.10 13.69 -20.18
CA VAL A 240 16.21 14.38 -19.23
C VAL A 240 16.73 15.78 -18.93
N PHE A 241 18.05 15.97 -18.80
CA PHE A 241 18.66 17.29 -18.60
C PHE A 241 18.50 18.19 -19.85
N ALA A 242 18.59 17.63 -21.05
CA ALA A 242 18.36 18.37 -22.30
C ALA A 242 16.90 18.85 -22.45
N ILE A 243 15.93 17.98 -22.13
CA ILE A 243 14.50 18.35 -22.10
C ILE A 243 14.25 19.42 -21.03
N PHE A 244 14.91 19.33 -19.87
CA PHE A 244 14.80 20.32 -18.79
C PHE A 244 15.38 21.69 -19.19
N ILE A 245 16.49 21.73 -19.93
CA ILE A 245 17.07 22.98 -20.47
C ILE A 245 16.17 23.61 -21.54
N ASP A 246 15.58 22.81 -22.43
CA ASP A 246 14.69 23.32 -23.48
C ASP A 246 13.36 23.87 -22.92
N VAL A 247 12.83 23.26 -21.85
CA VAL A 247 11.65 23.76 -21.14
C VAL A 247 11.94 25.06 -20.38
N LEU A 248 13.18 25.26 -19.89
CA LEU A 248 13.60 26.49 -19.21
C LEU A 248 13.97 27.63 -20.19
N ARG A 249 14.37 27.33 -21.43
CA ARG A 249 14.82 28.34 -22.42
C ARG A 249 13.70 29.00 -23.23
N TYR A 250 12.50 28.42 -23.28
CA TYR A 250 11.41 28.95 -24.10
C TYR A 250 10.18 29.32 -23.25
N PRO A 251 9.88 30.62 -23.04
CA PRO A 251 8.58 31.01 -22.48
C PRO A 251 7.44 30.55 -23.41
N ALA A 252 6.34 30.12 -22.79
CA ALA A 252 5.24 29.32 -23.35
C ALA A 252 4.40 29.96 -24.50
N SER A 253 4.95 30.87 -25.31
CA SER A 253 4.23 31.51 -26.42
C SER A 253 4.54 30.95 -27.82
N LYS A 254 5.46 29.99 -27.98
CA LYS A 254 5.85 29.48 -29.32
C LYS A 254 6.02 27.96 -29.48
N ASN A 255 5.52 27.13 -28.55
CA ASN A 255 5.51 25.68 -28.78
C ASN A 255 4.20 25.24 -29.46
N LYS A 256 4.19 25.24 -30.79
CA LYS A 256 3.33 24.33 -31.57
C LYS A 256 4.04 22.98 -31.63
N PHE A 257 3.85 22.13 -30.63
CA PHE A 257 4.11 20.70 -30.79
C PHE A 257 2.82 20.00 -31.20
N MET A 258 2.93 19.22 -32.28
CA MET A 258 1.87 18.48 -32.93
C MET A 258 1.04 17.67 -31.93
N ALA A 259 -0.21 18.08 -31.72
CA ALA A 259 -1.25 17.19 -31.25
C ALA A 259 -1.67 16.31 -32.43
N VAL A 260 -1.32 15.02 -32.41
CA VAL A 260 -2.08 14.03 -33.18
C VAL A 260 -3.44 13.94 -32.50
N THR A 261 -4.40 14.66 -33.08
CA THR A 261 -5.78 14.69 -32.64
C THR A 261 -6.53 13.69 -33.51
N GLN A 262 -6.98 12.56 -32.96
CA GLN A 262 -8.14 11.86 -33.51
C GLN A 262 -9.37 12.39 -32.80
N ASN A 263 -10.18 13.10 -33.57
CA ASN A 263 -11.43 13.72 -33.16
C ASN A 263 -12.55 12.69 -33.26
N GLY A 264 -13.34 12.53 -32.20
CA GLY A 264 -14.44 11.57 -32.13
C GLY A 264 -15.31 11.74 -30.88
N ASN A 265 -16.01 12.88 -30.81
CA ASN A 265 -17.30 13.12 -30.13
C ASN A 265 -17.71 12.24 -28.93
N LYS A 266 -17.57 12.77 -27.70
CA LYS A 266 -18.65 13.10 -26.73
C LYS A 266 -18.07 13.21 -25.31
N ARG A 267 -18.47 14.27 -24.59
CA ARG A 267 -18.23 14.43 -23.15
C ARG A 267 -19.21 13.58 -22.35
N THR A 268 -18.69 12.77 -21.43
CA THR A 268 -19.36 12.38 -20.18
C THR A 268 -18.29 12.16 -19.11
N THR A 269 -18.24 13.01 -18.07
CA THR A 269 -17.41 12.76 -16.89
C THR A 269 -18.30 12.15 -15.82
N VAL A 270 -18.16 10.84 -15.60
CA VAL A 270 -18.77 10.14 -14.47
C VAL A 270 -17.82 10.28 -13.28
N GLY A 271 -18.25 10.99 -12.25
CA GLY A 271 -17.59 10.99 -10.95
C GLY A 271 -17.99 9.75 -10.16
N VAL A 272 -17.03 9.08 -9.52
CA VAL A 272 -17.30 8.03 -8.53
C VAL A 272 -16.73 8.49 -7.20
N ARG A 273 -17.62 9.00 -6.33
CA ARG A 273 -17.43 9.01 -4.87
C ARG A 273 -17.92 7.66 -4.35
N ARG A 274 -17.16 7.03 -3.47
CA ARG A 274 -17.64 5.90 -2.67
C ARG A 274 -17.89 6.39 -1.25
N CYS A 275 -19.13 6.75 -0.97
CA CYS A 275 -19.68 6.84 0.37
C CYS A 275 -20.62 5.64 0.51
N GLN A 276 -20.46 4.86 1.58
CA GLN A 276 -21.29 3.69 1.84
C GLN A 276 -21.92 3.88 3.23
N CYS A 277 -23.20 4.21 3.25
CA CYS A 277 -24.10 4.11 4.40
C CYS A 277 -25.45 3.59 3.86
N ASP A 278 -25.77 2.37 4.30
CA ASP A 278 -27.02 1.62 4.43
C ASP A 278 -28.17 1.69 3.39
N PRO A 279 -28.90 0.57 3.20
CA PRO A 279 -30.04 0.46 2.29
C PRO A 279 -31.36 0.84 2.98
N CYS A 280 -32.23 1.57 2.27
CA CYS A 280 -33.65 1.62 2.55
C CYS A 280 -34.40 0.77 1.51
N ASP A 281 -35.31 -0.05 2.00
CA ASP A 281 -36.15 -1.05 1.32
C ASP A 281 -37.30 -0.40 0.49
N PRO A 282 -38.07 -1.21 -0.28
CA PRO A 282 -38.61 -0.84 -1.60
C PRO A 282 -40.10 -0.47 -1.62
N LEU A 283 -40.51 0.14 -2.73
CA LEU A 283 -41.80 -0.09 -3.41
C LEU A 283 -41.54 -0.33 -4.90
#